data_AF-A0A2D8BS46-F1
#
_entry.id   AF-A0A2D8BS46-F1
#
_cell.length_a   1.000
_cell.length_b   1.000
_cell.length_c   1.000
_cell.angle_alpha   90.00
_cell.angle_beta   90.00
_cell.angle_gamma   90.00
#
_symmetry.space_group_name_H-M   'P 1'
#
loop_
_entity.id
_entity.type
_entity.pdbx_description
1 polymer ?
#
loop_
_entity_poly.entity_id
_entity_poly.type
_entity_poly.pdbx_seq_one_letter_code
_entity_poly.pdbx_strand_id
1 'polypeptide(L)'
;MKDTFSKFMNTKLKCGIFINKNLSHQDECNLLYNSKVALNIHDAYQRKLGLDTNERTFKSLGLNGLLVSDSISQLNNLFPEVPTSLDAQEIVNYIIEYVSYDYEKLRNIKEKNRSMIMQKHTYIKRVEELLKL
;
A
#
# COMPACT_ATOMS: atom_id res chain seq x y z
N MET A 1 -13.65 3.28 0.80
CA MET A 1 -13.72 1.80 0.81
C MET A 1 -14.92 1.27 0.03
N LYS A 2 -16.18 1.57 0.40
CA LYS A 2 -17.37 1.05 -0.32
C LYS A 2 -17.36 1.40 -1.81
N ASP A 3 -17.01 2.63 -2.16
CA ASP A 3 -16.96 3.07 -3.56
C ASP A 3 -15.84 2.36 -4.35
N THR A 4 -14.60 2.37 -3.84
CA THR A 4 -13.46 1.62 -4.41
C THR A 4 -13.80 0.16 -4.67
N PHE A 5 -14.42 -0.50 -3.69
CA PHE A 5 -14.84 -1.89 -3.83
C PHE A 5 -15.87 -2.08 -4.96
N SER A 6 -16.90 -1.23 -5.04
CA SER A 6 -17.87 -1.27 -6.13
C SER A 6 -17.22 -1.09 -7.51
N LYS A 7 -16.22 -0.22 -7.63
CA LYS A 7 -15.47 -0.05 -8.89
C LYS A 7 -14.68 -1.30 -9.26
N PHE A 8 -14.05 -1.97 -8.30
CA PHE A 8 -13.36 -3.25 -8.52
C PHE A 8 -14.29 -4.33 -9.05
N MET A 9 -15.52 -4.42 -8.51
CA MET A 9 -16.52 -5.39 -8.94
C MET A 9 -16.97 -5.21 -10.39
N ASN A 10 -16.82 -4.01 -10.95
CA ASN A 10 -17.16 -3.70 -12.34
C ASN A 10 -16.00 -3.95 -13.32
N THR A 11 -14.84 -4.41 -12.83
CA THR A 11 -13.70 -4.73 -13.70
C THR A 11 -13.85 -6.11 -14.33
N LYS A 12 -13.06 -6.38 -15.38
CA LYS A 12 -12.95 -7.72 -15.98
C LYS A 12 -11.96 -8.64 -15.23
N LEU A 13 -11.41 -8.19 -14.10
CA LEU A 13 -10.50 -9.01 -13.29
C LEU A 13 -11.28 -10.16 -12.66
N LYS A 14 -10.67 -11.35 -12.65
CA LYS A 14 -11.20 -12.49 -11.89
C LYS A 14 -10.93 -12.23 -10.40
N CYS A 15 -11.92 -11.65 -9.71
CA CYS A 15 -11.81 -11.27 -8.31
C CYS A 15 -12.34 -12.37 -7.39
N GLY A 16 -11.51 -12.82 -6.44
CA GLY A 16 -11.94 -13.58 -5.27
C GLY A 16 -11.91 -12.67 -4.05
N ILE A 17 -12.99 -12.64 -3.25
CA ILE A 17 -13.09 -11.79 -2.06
C ILE A 17 -13.20 -12.67 -0.83
N PHE A 18 -12.32 -12.42 0.13
CA PHE A 18 -12.27 -13.17 1.39
C PHE A 18 -12.37 -12.18 2.55
N ILE A 19 -13.36 -12.38 3.43
CA ILE A 19 -13.62 -11.54 4.60
C ILE A 19 -13.61 -12.45 5.83
N ASN A 20 -13.03 -11.98 6.95
CA ASN A 20 -13.06 -12.66 8.26
C ASN A 20 -12.49 -14.08 8.28
N LYS A 21 -11.31 -14.30 7.68
CA LYS A 21 -10.67 -15.63 7.63
C LYS A 21 -9.78 -15.97 8.84
N ASN A 22 -9.76 -15.17 9.90
CA ASN A 22 -8.86 -15.33 11.05
C ASN A 22 -7.42 -15.66 10.61
N LEU A 23 -6.85 -14.80 9.76
CA LEU A 23 -5.49 -14.98 9.26
C LEU A 23 -4.48 -14.77 10.39
N SER A 24 -3.46 -15.62 10.46
CA SER A 24 -2.33 -15.38 11.34
C SER A 24 -1.49 -14.21 10.83
N HIS A 25 -0.60 -13.69 11.67
CA HIS A 25 0.34 -12.67 11.23
C HIS A 25 1.23 -13.15 10.07
N GLN A 26 1.67 -14.42 10.11
CA GLN A 26 2.47 -15.00 9.04
C GLN A 26 1.68 -15.12 7.74
N ASP A 27 0.38 -15.39 7.80
CA ASP A 27 -0.47 -15.43 6.61
C ASP A 27 -0.61 -14.04 5.97
N GLU A 28 -0.79 -12.99 6.78
CA GLU A 28 -0.77 -11.60 6.28
C GLU A 28 0.56 -11.30 5.59
N CYS A 29 1.69 -11.66 6.23
CA CYS A 29 3.02 -11.46 5.66
C CYS A 29 3.19 -12.20 4.33
N ASN A 30 2.81 -13.47 4.27
CA ASN A 30 2.87 -14.28 3.06
C ASN A 30 1.98 -13.70 1.95
N LEU A 31 0.77 -13.26 2.29
CA LEU A 31 -0.17 -12.67 1.33
C LEU A 31 0.38 -11.36 0.76
N LEU A 32 0.86 -10.47 1.62
CA LEU A 32 1.46 -9.20 1.18
C LEU A 32 2.71 -9.44 0.33
N TYR A 33 3.61 -10.34 0.76
CA TYR A 33 4.84 -10.62 0.02
C TYR A 33 4.58 -11.18 -1.39
N ASN A 34 3.65 -12.13 -1.50
CA ASN A 34 3.34 -12.81 -2.76
C ASN A 34 2.38 -12.04 -3.69
N SER A 35 1.68 -11.02 -3.18
CA SER A 35 0.76 -10.22 -4.02
C SER A 35 1.52 -9.43 -5.10
N LYS A 36 0.89 -9.20 -6.27
CA LYS A 36 1.48 -8.33 -7.30
C LYS A 36 1.55 -6.86 -6.85
N VAL A 37 0.48 -6.39 -6.20
CA VAL A 37 0.32 -5.02 -5.72
C VAL A 37 -0.50 -5.04 -4.43
N ALA A 38 -0.19 -4.16 -3.49
CA ALA A 38 -0.99 -3.93 -2.30
C ALA A 38 -1.88 -2.69 -2.47
N LEU A 39 -3.10 -2.75 -1.92
CA LEU A 39 -4.02 -1.61 -1.84
C LEU A 39 -4.18 -1.21 -0.38
N ASN A 40 -4.11 0.09 -0.10
CA ASN A 40 -4.44 0.65 1.20
C ASN A 40 -5.50 1.73 1.07
N ILE A 41 -6.49 1.71 1.95
CA ILE A 41 -7.51 2.76 2.04
C ILE A 41 -7.56 3.16 3.51
N HIS A 42 -7.25 4.42 3.80
CA HIS A 42 -7.16 4.91 5.17
C HIS A 42 -8.54 5.10 5.81
N ASP A 43 -8.56 5.37 7.11
CA ASP A 43 -9.80 5.76 7.77
C ASP A 43 -10.18 7.21 7.45
N ALA A 44 -11.45 7.56 7.68
CA ALA A 44 -11.97 8.88 7.36
C ALA A 44 -11.22 10.00 8.11
N TYR A 45 -10.78 9.76 9.34
CA TYR A 45 -10.05 10.77 10.11
C TYR A 45 -8.66 11.04 9.51
N GLN A 46 -7.94 10.00 9.05
CA GLN A 46 -6.62 10.13 8.44
C GLN A 46 -6.69 10.89 7.12
N ARG A 47 -7.72 10.63 6.31
CA ARG A 47 -8.00 11.43 5.11
C ARG A 47 -8.32 12.90 5.43
N LYS A 48 -9.06 13.14 6.51
CA LYS A 48 -9.51 14.49 6.90
C LYS A 48 -8.38 15.32 7.51
N LEU A 49 -7.60 14.74 8.41
CA LEU A 49 -6.51 15.42 9.10
C LEU A 49 -5.24 15.45 8.24
N GLY A 50 -4.94 14.34 7.56
CA GLY A 50 -3.77 14.22 6.70
C GLY A 50 -2.42 14.21 7.45
N LEU A 51 -2.43 14.08 8.77
CA LEU A 51 -1.23 14.19 9.63
C LEU A 51 -0.57 12.84 9.94
N ASP A 52 -1.27 11.74 9.69
CA ASP A 52 -0.79 10.39 9.97
C ASP A 52 -1.12 9.42 8.84
N THR A 53 -0.36 8.33 8.76
CA THR A 53 -0.63 7.19 7.88
C THR A 53 -0.80 5.96 8.73
N ASN A 54 -1.61 5.01 8.26
CA ASN A 54 -1.76 3.76 8.98
C ASN A 54 -0.53 2.86 8.79
N GLU A 55 -0.40 1.90 9.70
CA GLU A 55 0.70 0.93 9.73
C GLU A 55 0.78 0.09 8.42
N ARG A 56 -0.37 -0.18 7.78
CA ARG A 56 -0.46 -0.93 6.52
C ARG A 56 0.35 -0.29 5.40
N THR A 57 0.54 1.03 5.40
CA THR A 57 1.42 1.73 4.46
C THR A 57 2.84 1.16 4.50
N PHE A 58 3.42 1.05 5.69
CA PHE A 58 4.80 0.60 5.86
C PHE A 58 4.93 -0.92 5.66
N LYS A 59 3.97 -1.73 6.15
CA LYS A 59 3.93 -3.17 5.87
C LYS A 59 3.86 -3.48 4.38
N SER A 60 2.98 -2.79 3.65
CA SER A 60 2.80 -3.00 2.22
C SER A 60 4.07 -2.63 1.46
N LEU A 61 4.65 -1.46 1.71
CA LEU A 61 5.91 -1.06 1.06
C LEU A 61 7.10 -1.94 1.49
N GLY A 62 7.15 -2.40 2.74
CA GLY A 62 8.24 -3.21 3.28
C GLY A 62 8.20 -4.68 2.86
N LEU A 63 7.01 -5.29 2.76
CA LEU A 63 6.85 -6.69 2.39
C LEU A 63 6.55 -6.86 0.91
N ASN A 64 5.59 -6.10 0.37
CA ASN A 64 5.23 -6.17 -1.04
C ASN A 64 6.19 -5.36 -1.92
N GLY A 65 6.48 -4.12 -1.52
CA GLY A 65 7.27 -3.17 -2.31
C GLY A 65 6.43 -2.34 -3.30
N LEU A 66 5.15 -2.62 -3.46
CA LEU A 66 4.28 -1.84 -4.34
C LEU A 66 2.93 -1.59 -3.64
N LEU A 67 2.59 -0.31 -3.54
CA LEU A 67 1.39 0.17 -2.87
C LEU A 67 0.63 1.13 -3.80
N VAL A 68 -0.68 0.95 -3.91
CA VAL A 68 -1.62 1.99 -4.36
C VAL A 68 -2.46 2.40 -3.17
N SER A 69 -2.69 3.68 -2.97
CA SER A 69 -3.41 4.19 -1.80
C SER A 69 -4.44 5.27 -2.14
N ASP A 70 -5.39 5.50 -1.24
CA ASP A 70 -6.07 6.79 -1.21
C ASP A 70 -5.08 7.92 -0.89
N SER A 71 -5.32 9.10 -1.44
CA SER A 71 -4.43 10.25 -1.25
C SER A 71 -4.61 10.87 0.13
N ILE A 72 -3.52 10.88 0.92
CA ILE A 72 -3.43 11.55 2.22
C ILE A 72 -2.12 12.33 2.29
N SER A 73 -2.14 13.52 2.90
CA SER A 73 -1.01 14.45 2.87
C SER A 73 0.26 13.84 3.45
N GLN A 74 0.20 13.18 4.62
CA GLN A 74 1.36 12.54 5.23
C GLN A 74 1.97 11.43 4.36
N LEU A 75 1.15 10.63 3.68
CA LEU A 75 1.65 9.58 2.78
C LEU A 75 2.33 10.18 1.56
N ASN A 76 1.76 11.23 0.97
CA ASN A 76 2.36 11.92 -0.17
C ASN A 76 3.70 12.58 0.21
N ASN A 77 3.81 13.10 1.44
CA ASN A 77 5.05 13.69 1.95
C ASN A 77 6.14 12.64 2.18
N LEU A 78 5.78 11.50 2.78
CA LEU A 78 6.73 10.42 3.06
C LEU A 78 7.13 9.64 1.81
N PHE A 79 6.19 9.45 0.89
CA PHE A 79 6.31 8.55 -0.26
C PHE A 79 5.72 9.20 -1.53
N PRO A 80 6.36 10.26 -2.08
CA PRO A 80 5.83 11.02 -3.21
C PRO A 80 5.71 10.22 -4.50
N GLU A 81 6.42 9.09 -4.61
CA GLU A 81 6.34 8.18 -5.76
C GLU A 81 5.24 7.12 -5.63
N VAL A 82 4.56 7.03 -4.48
CA VAL A 82 3.45 6.09 -4.33
C VAL A 82 2.24 6.63 -5.10
N PRO A 83 1.65 5.84 -6.02
CA PRO A 83 0.43 6.24 -6.73
C PRO A 83 -0.73 6.42 -5.74
N THR A 84 -1.27 7.63 -5.70
CA THR A 84 -2.43 7.96 -4.86
C THR A 84 -3.51 8.68 -5.63
N SER A 85 -4.76 8.48 -5.22
CA SER A 85 -5.88 9.29 -5.69
C SER A 85 -7.01 9.34 -4.66
N LEU A 86 -7.87 10.35 -4.74
CA LEU A 86 -9.16 10.36 -4.04
C LEU A 86 -10.28 9.77 -4.91
N ASP A 87 -10.03 9.59 -6.20
CA ASP A 87 -10.96 8.99 -7.15
C ASP A 87 -10.81 7.45 -7.13
N ALA A 88 -11.91 6.76 -6.86
CA ALA A 88 -11.96 5.31 -6.78
C ALA A 88 -11.65 4.62 -8.11
N GLN A 89 -12.03 5.22 -9.25
CA GLN A 89 -11.76 4.70 -10.58
C GLN A 89 -10.28 4.83 -10.93
N GLU A 90 -9.63 5.93 -10.57
CA GLU A 90 -8.19 6.10 -10.75
C GLU A 90 -7.38 5.06 -9.96
N ILE A 91 -7.76 4.80 -8.69
CA ILE A 91 -7.15 3.73 -7.88
C ILE A 91 -7.25 2.37 -8.60
N VAL A 92 -8.43 2.05 -9.14
CA VAL A 92 -8.64 0.79 -9.88
C VAL A 92 -7.79 0.75 -11.15
N ASN A 93 -7.67 1.87 -11.87
CA ASN A 93 -6.86 1.97 -13.08
C ASN A 93 -5.38 1.73 -12.77
N TYR A 94 -4.83 2.32 -11.70
CA TYR A 94 -3.47 2.04 -11.25
C TYR A 94 -3.27 0.55 -10.95
N ILE A 95 -4.22 -0.06 -10.24
CA ILE A 95 -4.12 -1.49 -9.91
C ILE A 95 -4.11 -2.35 -11.18
N ILE A 96 -5.00 -2.09 -12.14
CA ILE A 96 -5.05 -2.78 -13.44
C ILE A 96 -3.72 -2.61 -14.19
N GLU A 97 -3.18 -1.40 -14.20
CA GLU A 97 -1.89 -1.10 -14.82
C GLU A 97 -0.76 -1.93 -14.18
N TYR A 98 -0.60 -1.87 -12.86
CA TYR A 98 0.47 -2.60 -12.19
C TYR A 98 0.34 -4.11 -12.32
N VAL A 99 -0.86 -4.69 -12.26
CA VAL A 99 -1.00 -6.14 -12.45
C VAL A 99 -0.66 -6.60 -13.87
N SER A 100 -0.69 -5.68 -14.84
CA SER A 100 -0.34 -5.90 -16.25
C SER A 100 1.16 -5.78 -16.56
N TYR A 101 1.94 -5.17 -15.67
CA TYR A 101 3.38 -5.04 -15.84
C TYR A 101 4.09 -6.41 -15.86
N ASP A 102 5.18 -6.47 -16.62
CA ASP A 102 6.08 -7.60 -16.61
C ASP A 102 6.81 -7.75 -15.25
N TYR A 103 7.40 -8.92 -15.06
CA TYR A 103 8.07 -9.28 -13.82
C TYR A 103 9.23 -8.34 -13.47
N GLU A 104 10.08 -7.98 -14.44
CA GLU A 104 11.27 -7.16 -14.17
C GLU A 104 10.89 -5.72 -13.81
N LYS A 105 9.92 -5.15 -14.50
CA LYS A 105 9.40 -3.82 -14.16
C LYS A 105 8.80 -3.80 -12.74
N LEU A 106 8.01 -4.81 -12.38
CA LEU A 106 7.46 -4.94 -11.02
C LEU A 106 8.55 -5.14 -9.97
N ARG A 107 9.52 -6.01 -10.26
CA ARG A 107 10.63 -6.32 -9.37
C ARG A 107 11.42 -5.08 -9.01
N ASN A 108 11.81 -4.27 -10.00
CA ASN A 108 12.58 -3.05 -9.77
C ASN A 108 11.86 -2.05 -8.86
N ILE A 109 10.56 -1.82 -9.08
CA ILE A 109 9.77 -0.93 -8.22
C ILE A 109 9.70 -1.49 -6.80
N LYS A 110 9.45 -2.80 -6.67
CA LYS A 110 9.33 -3.46 -5.37
C LYS A 110 10.64 -3.43 -4.58
N GLU A 111 11.76 -3.76 -5.21
CA GLU A 111 13.07 -3.77 -4.55
C GLU A 111 13.48 -2.38 -4.07
N LYS A 112 13.24 -1.34 -4.88
CA LYS A 112 13.48 0.07 -4.49
C LYS A 112 12.72 0.44 -3.21
N ASN A 113 11.41 0.18 -3.19
CA ASN A 113 10.55 0.57 -2.07
C ASN A 113 10.84 -0.25 -0.80
N ARG A 114 11.08 -1.57 -0.93
CA ARG A 114 11.47 -2.41 0.21
C ARG A 114 12.78 -1.92 0.83
N SER A 115 13.77 -1.61 0.00
CA SER A 115 15.07 -1.11 0.45
C SER A 115 14.93 0.22 1.21
N MET A 116 14.12 1.15 0.68
CA MET A 116 13.81 2.43 1.35
C MET A 116 13.20 2.21 2.74
N ILE A 117 12.21 1.32 2.86
CA ILE A 117 11.55 1.02 4.14
C ILE A 117 12.56 0.43 5.14
N MET A 118 13.35 -0.55 4.72
CA MET A 118 14.33 -1.21 5.58
C MET A 118 15.42 -0.26 6.09
N GLN A 119 15.83 0.70 5.26
CA GLN A 119 16.90 1.63 5.61
C GLN A 119 16.42 2.79 6.52
N LYS A 120 15.18 3.24 6.36
CA LYS A 120 14.71 4.51 6.96
C LYS A 120 13.51 4.38 7.90
N HIS A 121 12.65 3.38 7.71
CA HIS A 121 11.32 3.38 8.32
C HIS A 121 11.04 2.19 9.24
N THR A 122 12.06 1.42 9.61
CA THR A 122 11.92 0.42 10.68
C THR A 122 11.71 1.12 12.02
N TYR A 123 11.06 0.43 12.96
CA TYR A 123 10.87 0.96 14.32
C TYR A 123 12.20 1.35 14.98
N ILE A 124 13.24 0.53 14.79
CA ILE A 124 14.58 0.80 15.32
C ILE A 124 15.10 2.14 14.79
N LYS A 125 15.04 2.36 13.48
CA LYS A 125 15.53 3.61 12.86
C LYS A 125 14.76 4.84 13.34
N ARG A 126 13.44 4.71 13.50
CA ARG A 126 12.61 5.81 14.03
C ARG A 126 12.92 6.12 15.49
N VAL A 127 13.13 5.10 16.32
CA VAL A 127 13.53 5.31 17.71
C VAL A 127 14.90 5.98 17.79
N GLU A 128 15.86 5.58 16.95
CA GLU A 128 17.16 6.25 16.84
C GLU A 128 17.03 7.74 16.47
N GLU A 129 16.06 8.12 15.63
CA GLU A 129 15.79 9.52 15.28
C GLU A 129 15.13 10.28 16.44
N LEU A 130 14.14 9.68 17.10
CA LEU A 130 13.46 10.30 18.24
C LEU A 130 14.41 10.58 19.41
N LEU A 131 15.39 9.71 19.65
CA LEU A 131 16.38 9.89 20.70
C LEU A 131 17.42 10.98 20.41
N LYS A 132 17.43 11.54 19.19
CA LYS A 132 18.32 12.67 18.81
C LYS A 132 17.64 14.03 18.93
N LEU A 133 16.34 14.07 19.20
CA LEU A 133 15.57 15.29 19.46
C LEU A 133 15.84 15.79 20.89
#